data_AF-A0A1Q3GWL8-F1
#
_entry.id   AF-A0A1Q3GWL8-F1
#
_cell.length_a   1.000
_cell.length_b   1.000
_cell.length_c   1.000
_cell.angle_alpha   90.00
_cell.angle_beta   90.00
_cell.angle_gamma   90.00
#
_symmetry.space_group_name_H-M   'P 1'
#
loop_
_entity.id
_entity.type
_entity.pdbx_description
1 polymer ?
#
loop_
_entity_poly.entity_id
_entity_poly.type
_entity_poly.pdbx_seq_one_letter_code
_entity_poly.pdbx_strand_id
1 'polypeptide(L)'
;MKVRTIAILVATLIIGIVLGSLGTGYFVRKKVKNISKRMRNPQHYKQFLMERLNLSAEQQTAVEPIIDTHFKERKALRKRHFKDLIENEKRFHKALEVHLEDEQMAFLKRKLERMKRRSWSKRRFKHRRRRHRRDREN
;
A
#
# COMPACT_ATOMS: atom_id res chain seq x y z
N MET A 1 -42.95 28.30 -2.75
CA MET A 1 -42.70 27.14 -3.64
C MET A 1 -41.23 26.98 -4.05
N LYS A 2 -40.47 28.07 -4.30
CA LYS A 2 -39.06 28.02 -4.74
C LYS A 2 -38.09 27.31 -3.76
N VAL A 3 -38.28 27.46 -2.45
CA VAL A 3 -37.40 26.87 -1.42
C VAL A 3 -37.42 25.34 -1.46
N ARG A 4 -38.58 24.72 -1.70
CA ARG A 4 -38.70 23.24 -1.78
C ARG A 4 -37.94 22.68 -2.99
N THR A 5 -38.04 23.36 -4.13
CA THR A 5 -37.30 22.97 -5.35
C THR A 5 -35.79 23.10 -5.17
N ILE A 6 -35.33 24.20 -4.56
CA ILE A 6 -33.90 24.40 -4.25
C ILE A 6 -33.40 23.32 -3.28
N ALA A 7 -34.17 22.99 -2.24
CA ALA A 7 -33.80 21.95 -1.29
C ALA A 7 -33.64 20.57 -1.96
N ILE A 8 -34.52 20.21 -2.89
CA ILE A 8 -34.42 18.95 -3.64
C ILE A 8 -33.16 18.93 -4.52
N LEU A 9 -32.84 20.04 -5.21
CA LEU A 9 -31.64 20.16 -6.04
C LEU A 9 -30.35 20.05 -5.23
N VAL A 10 -30.31 20.68 -4.05
CA VAL A 10 -29.15 20.59 -3.15
C VAL A 10 -29.00 19.17 -2.61
N ALA A 11 -30.11 18.51 -2.24
CA ALA A 11 -30.08 17.14 -1.75
C ALA A 11 -29.56 16.15 -2.81
N THR A 12 -29.99 16.26 -4.06
CA THR A 12 -29.50 15.38 -5.14
C THR A 12 -28.03 15.65 -5.47
N LEU A 13 -27.58 16.91 -5.42
CA LEU A 13 -26.17 17.26 -5.58
C LEU A 13 -25.28 16.63 -4.49
N ILE A 14 -25.71 16.72 -3.22
CA ILE A 14 -24.98 16.11 -2.10
C ILE A 14 -24.91 14.59 -2.28
N ILE A 15 -26.02 13.95 -2.67
CA ILE A 15 -26.03 12.50 -2.96
C ILE A 15 -25.02 12.16 -4.07
N GLY A 16 -24.99 12.93 -5.16
CA GLY A 16 -24.02 12.75 -6.25
C GLY A 16 -22.56 12.87 -5.79
N ILE A 17 -22.25 13.87 -4.96
CA ILE A 17 -20.90 14.07 -4.39
C ILE A 17 -20.50 12.90 -3.48
N VAL A 18 -21.40 12.44 -2.62
CA VAL A 18 -21.16 11.32 -1.72
C VAL A 18 -20.92 10.03 -2.51
N LEU A 19 -21.76 9.74 -3.52
CA LEU A 19 -21.59 8.57 -4.38
C LEU A 19 -20.30 8.64 -5.21
N GLY A 20 -19.98 9.80 -5.78
CA GLY A 20 -18.76 10.00 -6.57
C GLY A 20 -17.48 9.84 -5.74
N SER A 21 -17.46 10.41 -4.53
CA SER A 21 -16.31 10.32 -3.62
C SER A 21 -16.10 8.90 -3.08
N LEU A 22 -17.18 8.19 -2.71
CA LEU A 22 -17.12 6.80 -2.26
C LEU A 22 -16.70 5.85 -3.39
N GLY A 23 -17.29 6.00 -4.57
CA GLY A 23 -16.96 5.18 -5.75
C GLY A 23 -15.49 5.31 -6.14
N THR A 24 -15.01 6.55 -6.25
CA THR A 24 -13.61 6.84 -6.59
C THR A 24 -12.66 6.33 -5.51
N GLY A 25 -12.96 6.60 -4.24
CA GLY A 25 -12.14 6.16 -3.11
C GLY A 25 -11.99 4.63 -3.06
N TYR A 26 -13.08 3.89 -3.25
CA TYR A 26 -13.04 2.43 -3.27
C TYR A 26 -12.27 1.90 -4.48
N PHE A 27 -12.57 2.40 -5.68
CA PHE A 27 -11.94 1.96 -6.92
C PHE A 27 -10.42 2.21 -6.92
N VAL A 28 -10.00 3.42 -6.56
CA VAL A 28 -8.58 3.80 -6.48
C VAL A 28 -7.86 2.93 -5.46
N ARG A 29 -8.43 2.76 -4.25
CA ARG A 29 -7.81 1.90 -3.23
C ARG A 29 -7.63 0.47 -3.71
N LYS A 30 -8.64 -0.11 -4.39
CA LYS A 30 -8.58 -1.48 -4.91
C LYS A 30 -7.52 -1.61 -6.01
N LYS A 31 -7.53 -0.70 -6.99
CA LYS A 31 -6.59 -0.71 -8.13
C LYS A 31 -5.15 -0.47 -7.66
N VAL A 32 -4.90 0.55 -6.85
CA VAL A 32 -3.58 0.88 -6.31
C VAL A 32 -3.04 -0.26 -5.44
N LYS A 33 -3.87 -0.90 -4.61
CA LYS A 33 -3.44 -2.04 -3.80
C LYS A 33 -3.01 -3.23 -4.66
N ASN A 34 -3.72 -3.50 -5.76
CA ASN A 34 -3.38 -4.58 -6.68
C ASN A 34 -2.08 -4.29 -7.45
N ILE A 35 -1.93 -3.06 -7.97
CA ILE A 35 -0.69 -2.63 -8.64
C ILE A 35 0.48 -2.71 -7.65
N SER A 36 0.33 -2.17 -6.44
CA SER A 36 1.35 -2.20 -5.40
C SER A 36 1.78 -3.63 -5.05
N LYS A 37 0.83 -4.57 -4.96
CA LYS A 37 1.13 -5.99 -4.73
C LYS A 37 1.91 -6.61 -5.89
N ARG A 38 1.49 -6.38 -7.14
CA ARG A 38 2.15 -6.88 -8.35
C ARG A 38 3.60 -6.39 -8.41
N MET A 39 3.80 -5.10 -8.18
CA MET A 39 5.10 -4.43 -8.18
C MET A 39 6.01 -4.84 -7.01
N ARG A 40 5.49 -5.50 -5.96
CA ARG A 40 6.26 -5.92 -4.77
C ARG A 40 6.76 -7.36 -4.84
N ASN A 41 6.22 -8.18 -5.74
CA ASN A 41 6.66 -9.55 -5.96
C ASN A 41 7.58 -9.58 -7.18
N PRO A 42 8.81 -10.12 -7.09
CA PRO A 42 9.75 -10.17 -8.21
C PRO A 42 9.14 -10.86 -9.43
N GLN A 43 8.50 -12.02 -9.24
CA GLN A 43 7.93 -12.79 -10.35
C GLN A 43 6.83 -12.03 -11.08
N HIS A 44 5.92 -11.40 -10.33
CA HIS A 44 4.84 -10.63 -10.93
C HIS A 44 5.33 -9.33 -11.59
N TYR A 45 6.39 -8.73 -11.08
CA TYR A 45 7.01 -7.55 -11.68
C TYR A 45 7.72 -7.90 -12.98
N LYS A 46 8.49 -8.99 -12.99
CA LYS A 46 9.14 -9.55 -14.16
C LYS A 46 8.12 -9.91 -15.24
N GLN A 47 7.12 -10.72 -14.90
CA GLN A 47 6.05 -11.11 -15.81
C GLN A 47 5.33 -9.89 -16.40
N PHE A 48 5.00 -8.90 -15.56
CA PHE A 48 4.37 -7.67 -16.02
C PHE A 48 5.23 -6.91 -17.04
N LEU A 49 6.54 -6.81 -16.83
CA LEU A 49 7.43 -6.15 -17.78
C LEU A 49 7.57 -6.93 -19.08
N MET A 50 7.75 -8.26 -19.00
CA MET A 50 7.86 -9.12 -20.18
C MET A 50 6.60 -9.05 -21.04
N GLU A 51 5.41 -9.16 -20.43
CA GLU A 51 4.12 -9.03 -21.12
C GLU A 51 3.93 -7.63 -21.72
N ARG A 52 4.32 -6.57 -20.98
CA ARG A 52 4.09 -5.20 -21.42
C ARG A 52 5.03 -4.76 -22.55
N LEU A 53 6.25 -5.27 -22.56
CA LEU A 53 7.27 -4.95 -23.56
C LEU A 53 7.23 -5.90 -24.75
N ASN A 54 6.46 -6.98 -24.68
CA ASN A 54 6.29 -7.97 -25.75
C ASN A 54 7.64 -8.47 -26.32
N LEU A 55 8.55 -8.85 -25.42
CA LEU A 55 9.92 -9.23 -25.77
C LEU A 55 9.97 -10.61 -26.44
N SER A 56 10.86 -10.78 -27.43
CA SER A 56 11.16 -12.09 -28.03
C SER A 56 11.86 -13.03 -27.02
N ALA A 57 11.91 -14.33 -27.30
CA ALA A 57 12.55 -15.29 -26.40
C ALA A 57 14.04 -14.96 -26.13
N GLU A 58 14.79 -14.58 -27.17
CA GLU A 58 16.18 -14.17 -27.04
C GLU A 58 16.35 -12.90 -26.20
N GLN A 59 15.48 -11.91 -26.41
CA GLN A 59 15.46 -10.68 -25.60
C GLN A 59 15.09 -10.95 -24.15
N GLN A 60 14.18 -11.90 -23.89
CA GLN A 60 13.82 -12.29 -22.53
C GLN A 60 15.02 -12.84 -21.77
N THR A 61 15.83 -13.68 -22.40
CA THR A 61 17.06 -14.24 -21.79
C THR A 61 18.06 -13.14 -21.42
N ALA A 62 18.22 -12.13 -22.27
CA ALA A 62 19.14 -11.01 -22.02
C ALA A 62 18.61 -10.02 -20.96
N VAL A 63 17.30 -9.75 -20.95
CA VAL A 63 16.68 -8.71 -20.10
C VAL A 63 16.34 -9.23 -18.69
N GLU A 64 16.06 -10.53 -18.55
CA GLU A 64 15.77 -11.16 -17.25
C GLU A 64 16.79 -10.82 -16.13
N PRO A 65 18.11 -11.02 -16.30
CA PRO A 65 19.08 -10.70 -15.25
C PRO A 65 19.12 -9.21 -14.90
N ILE A 66 18.82 -8.32 -15.87
CA ILE A 66 18.74 -6.87 -15.66
C ILE A 66 17.55 -6.54 -14.76
N ILE A 67 16.38 -7.12 -15.05
CA ILE A 67 15.16 -6.93 -14.24
C ILE A 67 15.38 -7.40 -12.80
N ASP A 68 16.03 -8.56 -12.63
CA ASP A 68 16.29 -9.13 -11.31
C ASP A 68 17.24 -8.27 -10.47
N THR A 69 18.30 -7.76 -11.09
CA THR A 69 19.27 -6.86 -10.45
C THR A 69 18.59 -5.57 -10.02
N HIS A 70 17.87 -4.92 -10.93
CA HIS A 70 17.11 -3.72 -10.62
C HIS A 70 16.06 -3.96 -9.51
N PHE A 71 15.39 -5.12 -9.50
CA PHE A 71 14.44 -5.45 -8.43
C PHE A 71 15.12 -5.58 -7.05
N LYS A 72 16.31 -6.20 -7.00
CA LYS A 72 17.12 -6.30 -5.77
C LYS A 72 17.51 -4.92 -5.26
N GLU A 73 17.99 -4.04 -6.12
CA GLU A 73 18.33 -2.65 -5.80
C GLU A 73 17.12 -1.89 -5.27
N ARG A 74 16.00 -1.94 -5.99
CA ARG A 74 14.75 -1.30 -5.56
C ARG A 74 14.22 -1.83 -4.23
N LYS A 75 14.45 -3.11 -3.93
CA LYS A 75 14.13 -3.69 -2.62
C LYS A 75 15.08 -3.16 -1.53
N ALA A 76 16.36 -3.05 -1.81
CA ALA A 76 17.35 -2.49 -0.89
C ALA A 76 17.07 -1.00 -0.60
N LEU A 77 16.79 -0.21 -1.63
CA LEU A 77 16.45 1.21 -1.51
C LEU A 77 15.22 1.44 -0.62
N ARG A 78 14.14 0.68 -0.85
CA ARG A 78 12.95 0.72 0.03
C ARG A 78 13.27 0.35 1.47
N LYS A 79 14.18 -0.59 1.72
CA LYS A 79 14.59 -0.98 3.06
C LYS A 79 15.38 0.15 3.74
N ARG A 80 16.27 0.84 3.00
CA ARG A 80 17.02 2.01 3.48
C ARG A 80 16.06 3.16 3.83
N HIS A 81 15.26 3.63 2.88
CA HIS A 81 14.29 4.71 3.14
C HIS A 81 13.31 4.41 4.27
N PHE A 82 12.88 3.15 4.43
CA PHE A 82 12.04 2.81 5.57
C PHE A 82 12.77 2.98 6.91
N LYS A 83 14.06 2.63 6.99
CA LYS A 83 14.87 2.88 8.18
C LYS A 83 15.02 4.38 8.43
N ASP A 84 15.35 5.14 7.40
CA ASP A 84 15.54 6.59 7.49
C ASP A 84 14.26 7.28 7.98
N LEU A 85 13.10 6.84 7.49
CA LEU A 85 11.79 7.34 7.94
C LEU A 85 11.52 7.02 9.41
N ILE A 86 11.85 5.80 9.87
CA ILE A 86 11.73 5.44 11.30
C ILE A 86 12.66 6.29 12.16
N GLU A 87 13.87 6.54 11.69
CA GLU A 87 14.82 7.36 12.42
C GLU A 87 14.38 8.83 12.49
N ASN A 88 13.87 9.36 11.38
CA ASN A 88 13.31 10.71 11.34
C ASN A 88 12.13 10.85 12.31
N GLU A 89 11.20 9.90 12.35
CA GLU A 89 10.08 9.93 13.29
C GLU A 89 10.56 9.86 14.75
N LYS A 90 11.62 9.09 15.05
CA LYS A 90 12.22 9.07 16.40
C LYS A 90 12.79 10.43 16.80
N ARG A 91 13.50 11.10 15.89
CA ARG A 91 14.05 12.44 16.13
C ARG A 91 12.93 13.45 16.39
N PHE A 92 11.88 13.40 15.57
CA PHE A 92 10.68 14.20 15.75
C PHE A 92 10.01 13.96 17.11
N HIS A 93 9.87 12.70 17.54
CA HIS A 93 9.31 12.39 18.86
C HIS A 93 10.16 12.95 20.00
N LYS A 94 11.48 12.82 19.92
CA LYS A 94 12.40 13.34 20.95
C LYS A 94 12.30 14.87 21.04
N ALA A 95 12.16 15.57 19.92
CA ALA A 95 11.98 17.02 19.91
C ALA A 95 10.66 17.46 20.55
N LEU A 96 9.61 16.63 20.47
CA LEU A 96 8.31 16.92 21.08
C LEU A 96 8.20 16.50 22.55
N GLU A 97 9.14 15.69 23.06
CA GLU A 97 9.04 15.12 24.41
C GLU A 97 9.00 16.18 25.51
N VAL A 98 9.63 17.33 25.30
CA VAL A 98 9.63 18.45 26.25
C VAL A 98 8.36 19.29 26.24
N HIS A 99 7.47 19.08 25.26
CA HIS A 99 6.28 19.92 25.04
C HIS A 99 4.96 19.18 25.18
N LEU A 100 4.99 17.86 25.37
CA LEU A 100 3.80 17.03 25.38
C LEU A 100 3.63 16.32 26.70
N GLU A 101 2.37 16.14 27.10
CA GLU A 101 2.01 15.32 28.26
C GLU A 101 2.26 13.84 28.00
N ASP A 102 2.39 13.06 29.07
CA ASP A 102 2.71 11.62 28.99
C ASP A 102 1.70 10.82 28.17
N GLU A 103 0.41 11.16 28.23
CA GLU A 103 -0.64 10.50 27.45
C GLU A 103 -0.48 10.74 25.94
N GLN A 104 -0.17 11.97 25.56
CA GLN A 104 0.09 12.38 24.17
C GLN A 104 1.36 11.69 23.66
N MET A 105 2.37 11.60 24.51
CA MET A 105 3.61 10.90 24.19
C MET A 105 3.40 9.38 24.03
N ALA A 106 2.55 8.78 24.86
CA ALA A 106 2.18 7.37 24.74
C ALA A 106 1.47 7.08 23.41
N PHE A 107 0.61 7.99 22.94
CA PHE A 107 -0.02 7.90 21.62
C PHE A 107 1.02 7.89 20.50
N LEU A 108 1.97 8.82 20.51
CA LEU A 108 3.06 8.90 19.53
C LEU A 108 3.93 7.62 19.57
N LYS A 109 4.35 7.18 20.75
CA LYS A 109 5.12 5.93 20.92
C LYS A 109 4.36 4.72 20.32
N ARG A 110 3.05 4.59 20.56
CA ARG A 110 2.21 3.53 19.96
C ARG A 110 2.13 3.65 18.43
N LYS A 111 2.10 4.86 17.87
CA LYS A 111 2.09 5.10 16.41
C LYS A 111 3.41 4.65 15.77
N LEU A 112 4.55 5.02 16.36
CA LEU A 112 5.88 4.59 15.91
C LEU A 112 6.04 3.07 15.99
N GLU A 113 5.57 2.43 17.06
CA GLU A 113 5.60 0.98 17.19
C GLU A 113 4.76 0.28 16.09
N ARG A 114 3.56 0.79 15.80
CA ARG A 114 2.76 0.29 14.67
C ARG A 114 3.51 0.43 13.33
N MET A 115 4.25 1.52 13.14
CA MET A 115 5.04 1.75 11.94
C MET A 115 6.19 0.74 11.82
N LYS A 116 6.97 0.53 12.89
CA LYS A 116 8.05 -0.47 12.94
C LYS A 116 7.53 -1.88 12.59
N ARG A 117 6.37 -2.27 13.15
CA ARG A 117 5.74 -3.59 12.90
C ARG A 117 5.32 -3.80 11.44
N ARG A 118 4.99 -2.74 10.70
CA ARG A 118 4.58 -2.83 9.27
C ARG A 118 5.72 -3.27 8.34
N SER A 119 6.98 -3.04 8.72
CA SER A 119 8.14 -3.51 7.94
C SER A 119 8.27 -5.04 7.92
N TRP A 120 7.83 -5.71 8.99
CA TRP A 120 8.00 -7.15 9.18
C TRP A 120 6.74 -8.00 8.92
N SER A 121 5.56 -7.41 8.73
CA SER A 121 4.29 -8.16 8.66
C SER A 121 4.09 -9.00 7.38
N LYS A 122 5.13 -9.28 6.60
CA LYS A 122 5.08 -10.20 5.44
C LYS A 122 4.81 -11.66 5.82
N ARG A 123 4.87 -12.06 7.11
CA ARG A 123 4.66 -13.45 7.52
C ARG A 123 3.20 -13.85 7.81
N ARG A 124 2.26 -12.93 8.09
CA ARG A 124 0.91 -13.32 8.53
C ARG A 124 -0.06 -13.84 7.45
N PHE A 125 0.25 -13.69 6.17
CA PHE A 125 -0.67 -14.16 5.10
C PHE A 125 -0.43 -15.59 4.61
N LYS A 126 0.60 -16.30 5.11
CA LYS A 126 0.80 -17.72 4.75
C LYS A 126 -0.18 -18.68 5.46
N HIS A 127 -0.78 -18.28 6.60
CA HIS A 127 -1.67 -19.20 7.34
C HIS A 127 -3.10 -19.29 6.80
N ARG A 128 -3.61 -18.29 6.06
CA ARG A 128 -4.99 -18.33 5.55
C ARG A 128 -5.20 -19.18 4.30
N ARG A 129 -4.13 -19.51 3.55
CA ARG A 129 -4.25 -20.34 2.33
C ARG A 129 -4.19 -21.85 2.58
N ARG A 130 -3.79 -22.30 3.78
CA ARG A 130 -3.73 -23.74 4.09
C ARG A 130 -5.06 -24.37 4.48
N ARG A 131 -6.05 -23.59 4.96
CA ARG A 131 -7.39 -24.14 5.28
C ARG A 131 -8.20 -24.49 4.03
N HIS A 132 -8.23 -23.62 3.03
CA HIS A 132 -9.07 -23.85 1.83
C HIS A 132 -8.63 -24.98 0.88
N ARG A 133 -7.43 -25.56 1.04
CA ARG A 133 -6.99 -26.68 0.21
C ARG A 133 -7.44 -28.04 0.77
N ARG A 134 -7.60 -28.16 2.10
CA ARG A 134 -8.10 -29.40 2.72
C ARG A 134 -9.59 -29.64 2.47
N ASP A 135 -10.38 -28.58 2.34
CA ASP A 135 -11.83 -28.70 2.10
C ASP A 135 -12.18 -29.00 0.62
N ARG A 136 -11.18 -29.18 -0.26
CA ARG A 136 -11.37 -29.56 -1.67
C ARG A 136 -10.85 -30.96 -2.01
N GLU A 137 -10.23 -31.63 -1.04
CA GLU A 137 -9.67 -32.99 -1.20
C GLU A 137 -10.48 -34.04 -0.42
N ASN A 138 -11.66 -33.67 0.10
CA ASN A 138 -12.69 -34.57 0.63
C ASN A 138 -13.97 -34.46 -0.19
#